data_AF-A0A920YNH6-F1
#
_entry.id   AF-A0A920YNH6-F1
#
_cell.length_a   1.000
_cell.length_b   1.000
_cell.length_c   1.000
_cell.angle_alpha   90.00
_cell.angle_beta   90.00
_cell.angle_gamma   90.00
#
_symmetry.space_group_name_H-M   'P 1'
#
loop_
_entity.id
_entity.type
_entity.pdbx_description
1 polymer ?
#
loop_
_entity_poly.entity_id
_entity_poly.type
_entity_poly.pdbx_seq_one_letter_code
_entity_poly.pdbx_strand_id
1 'polypeptide(L)'
;MAHVTGEQLKSFAVKVFESLGIPATDAETTAEILVQADLRGIDSHGVARLPIYVKRLKLGLINKRPDIKVVRDRPGAAVVDGDNGLGQVVGHRAMTLCLEKARQHGVAVVGVKNSNHFGIGAYYAMMALKEDMIGMVGTNTSPLMAPFGGKQPLLGTNPLAIAIPAGSQRPVVLDMATSLVPRGKIEIAARKGEKIPVGWAIDKDGRPTQEPEEALKGTLLPMGGPKGYGLALVLDILCGVLSGAAFGAHTGSLFGDLDRPQNIGHFMLALDVNSFRPLNEFKNTMDSLILSIKSSEPAEGFKELFLPGEIEYTKTEERAQKGIDLNPVVAQNLLNLARDLGLVGGEATVDTLFA
;
A
#
# COMPACT_ATOMS: atom_id res chain seq x y z
N MET A 1 14.69 -3.37 -21.55
CA MET A 1 13.97 -2.91 -20.34
C MET A 1 13.77 -1.42 -20.51
N ALA A 2 12.59 -0.90 -20.21
CA ALA A 2 12.34 0.54 -20.30
C ALA A 2 12.96 1.21 -19.08
N HIS A 3 13.82 2.19 -19.30
CA HIS A 3 14.50 2.92 -18.26
C HIS A 3 13.95 4.35 -18.20
N VAL A 4 13.31 4.71 -17.08
CA VAL A 4 12.51 5.95 -16.99
C VAL A 4 12.77 6.69 -15.69
N THR A 5 12.71 8.02 -15.72
CA THR A 5 12.73 8.81 -14.48
C THR A 5 11.38 8.74 -13.76
N GLY A 6 11.38 8.97 -12.44
CA GLY A 6 10.14 9.09 -11.67
C GLY A 6 9.22 10.20 -12.20
N GLU A 7 9.79 11.33 -12.63
CA GLU A 7 9.05 12.47 -13.18
C GLU A 7 8.33 12.14 -14.49
N GLN A 8 9.02 11.46 -15.42
CA GLN A 8 8.41 10.98 -16.66
C GLN A 8 7.28 10.00 -16.38
N LEU A 9 7.50 9.08 -15.44
CA LEU A 9 6.52 8.07 -15.08
C LEU A 9 5.28 8.69 -14.42
N LYS A 10 5.48 9.69 -13.56
CA LYS A 10 4.42 10.48 -12.93
C LYS A 10 3.63 11.24 -13.97
N SER A 11 4.32 11.98 -14.85
CA SER A 11 3.70 12.75 -15.94
C SER A 11 2.84 11.89 -16.85
N PHE A 12 3.32 10.69 -17.19
CA PHE A 12 2.56 9.70 -17.94
C PHE A 12 1.29 9.26 -17.18
N ALA A 13 1.42 8.89 -15.90
CA ALA A 13 0.30 8.45 -15.09
C ALA A 13 -0.76 9.56 -14.89
N VAL A 14 -0.34 10.81 -14.73
CA VAL A 14 -1.25 11.98 -14.69
C VAL A 14 -2.06 12.06 -15.97
N LYS A 15 -1.41 12.07 -17.14
CA LYS A 15 -2.09 12.11 -18.46
C LYS A 15 -3.11 10.97 -18.61
N VAL A 16 -2.77 9.77 -18.13
CA VAL A 16 -3.70 8.62 -18.13
C VAL A 16 -4.95 8.91 -17.30
N PHE A 17 -4.83 9.39 -16.06
CA PHE A 17 -5.99 9.68 -15.23
C PHE A 17 -6.81 10.86 -15.74
N GLU A 18 -6.17 11.93 -16.19
CA GLU A 18 -6.85 13.10 -16.77
C GLU A 18 -7.64 12.74 -18.03
N SER A 19 -7.11 11.88 -18.90
CA SER A 19 -7.82 11.39 -20.09
C SER A 19 -9.12 10.65 -19.76
N LEU A 20 -9.24 10.13 -18.54
CA LEU A 20 -10.45 9.46 -18.03
C LEU A 20 -11.43 10.43 -17.35
N GLY A 21 -11.09 11.71 -17.26
CA GLY A 21 -11.90 12.76 -16.65
C GLY A 21 -11.70 12.91 -15.14
N ILE A 22 -10.62 12.35 -14.57
CA ILE A 22 -10.22 12.60 -13.18
C ILE A 22 -9.75 14.06 -13.05
N PRO A 23 -10.13 14.80 -11.99
CA PRO A 23 -9.60 16.14 -11.73
C PRO A 23 -8.06 16.15 -11.63
N ALA A 24 -7.41 17.19 -12.16
CA ALA A 24 -5.94 17.29 -12.21
C ALA A 24 -5.26 17.03 -10.86
N THR A 25 -5.76 17.63 -9.77
CA THR A 25 -5.22 17.46 -8.41
C THR A 25 -5.30 16.01 -7.91
N ASP A 26 -6.39 15.31 -8.27
CA ASP A 26 -6.62 13.91 -7.89
C ASP A 26 -5.78 12.96 -8.75
N ALA A 27 -5.58 13.30 -10.03
CA ALA A 27 -4.68 12.61 -10.94
C ALA A 27 -3.22 12.73 -10.48
N GLU A 28 -2.77 13.93 -10.11
CA GLU A 28 -1.44 14.18 -9.55
C GLU A 28 -1.20 13.40 -8.26
N THR A 29 -2.15 13.45 -7.31
CA THR A 29 -2.07 12.71 -6.05
C THR A 29 -1.94 11.21 -6.31
N THR A 30 -2.77 10.68 -7.20
CA THR A 30 -2.75 9.25 -7.54
C THR A 30 -1.45 8.84 -8.22
N ALA A 31 -1.00 9.61 -9.21
CA ALA A 31 0.25 9.35 -9.93
C ALA A 31 1.47 9.41 -9.01
N GLU A 32 1.55 10.42 -8.14
CA GLU A 32 2.60 10.56 -7.14
C GLU A 32 2.70 9.31 -6.26
N ILE A 33 1.58 8.84 -5.70
CA ILE A 33 1.57 7.69 -4.79
C ILE A 33 2.03 6.41 -5.51
N LEU A 34 1.63 6.21 -6.77
CA LEU A 34 2.08 5.05 -7.55
C LEU A 34 3.59 5.12 -7.84
N VAL A 35 4.09 6.27 -8.26
CA VAL A 35 5.53 6.44 -8.54
C VAL A 35 6.37 6.34 -7.27
N GLN A 36 5.87 6.80 -6.12
CA GLN A 36 6.55 6.60 -4.84
C GLN A 36 6.66 5.11 -4.48
N ALA A 37 5.67 4.29 -4.82
CA ALA A 37 5.80 2.83 -4.67
C ALA A 37 6.90 2.26 -5.56
N ASP A 38 6.99 2.71 -6.82
CA ASP A 38 8.06 2.30 -7.72
C ASP A 38 9.43 2.81 -7.23
N LEU A 39 9.58 4.06 -6.80
CA LEU A 39 10.86 4.57 -6.28
C LEU A 39 11.35 3.77 -5.06
N ARG A 40 10.43 3.37 -4.18
CA ARG A 40 10.74 2.55 -2.99
C ARG A 40 11.05 1.08 -3.32
N GLY A 41 10.89 0.66 -4.58
CA GLY A 41 11.07 -0.73 -5.00
C GLY A 41 9.91 -1.65 -4.61
N ILE A 42 8.71 -1.09 -4.42
CA ILE A 42 7.46 -1.80 -4.16
C ILE A 42 6.66 -1.87 -5.47
N ASP A 43 7.31 -2.40 -6.51
CA ASP A 43 6.84 -2.40 -7.91
C ASP A 43 5.45 -3.04 -8.11
N SER A 44 5.05 -3.90 -7.16
CA SER A 44 3.72 -4.53 -7.15
C SER A 44 2.57 -3.57 -6.83
N HIS A 45 2.84 -2.36 -6.35
CA HIS A 45 1.82 -1.38 -5.96
C HIS A 45 1.99 -0.02 -6.68
N GLY A 46 2.98 0.11 -7.56
CA GLY A 46 3.20 1.31 -8.38
C GLY A 46 2.42 1.29 -9.71
N VAL A 47 3.03 1.81 -10.77
CA VAL A 47 2.38 1.96 -12.09
C VAL A 47 1.93 0.64 -12.71
N ALA A 48 2.44 -0.50 -12.24
CA ALA A 48 1.93 -1.81 -12.64
C ALA A 48 0.43 -1.98 -12.35
N ARG A 49 -0.16 -1.16 -11.47
CA ARG A 49 -1.60 -1.13 -11.16
C ARG A 49 -2.42 -0.19 -12.04
N LEU A 50 -1.80 0.66 -12.85
CA LEU A 50 -2.50 1.60 -13.72
C LEU A 50 -3.56 0.90 -14.59
N PRO A 51 -3.28 -0.22 -15.29
CA PRO A 51 -4.27 -0.88 -16.13
C PRO A 51 -5.54 -1.32 -15.40
N ILE A 52 -5.42 -1.85 -14.17
CA ILE A 52 -6.60 -2.28 -13.40
C ILE A 52 -7.41 -1.09 -12.89
N TYR A 53 -6.75 0.01 -12.47
CA TYR A 53 -7.48 1.22 -12.10
C TYR A 53 -8.24 1.81 -13.28
N VAL A 54 -7.60 1.92 -14.45
CA VAL A 54 -8.27 2.39 -15.67
C VAL A 54 -9.46 1.50 -16.02
N LYS A 55 -9.31 0.18 -15.94
CA LYS A 55 -10.42 -0.76 -16.19
C LYS A 55 -11.59 -0.48 -15.25
N ARG A 56 -11.34 -0.36 -13.95
CA ARG A 56 -12.40 -0.10 -12.95
C ARG A 56 -13.05 1.28 -13.13
N LEU A 57 -12.28 2.31 -13.49
CA LEU A 57 -12.80 3.65 -13.83
C LEU A 57 -13.69 3.63 -15.08
N LYS A 58 -13.30 2.88 -16.12
CA LYS A 58 -14.11 2.70 -17.34
C LYS A 58 -15.42 1.95 -17.05
N LEU A 59 -15.40 1.00 -16.11
CA LEU A 59 -16.58 0.25 -15.67
C LEU A 59 -17.46 1.01 -14.66
N GLY A 60 -17.09 2.23 -14.25
CA GLY A 60 -17.85 2.99 -13.24
C GLY A 60 -17.76 2.42 -11.82
N LEU A 61 -16.82 1.50 -11.57
CA LEU A 61 -16.63 0.86 -10.26
C LEU A 61 -15.78 1.70 -9.30
N ILE A 62 -15.20 2.79 -9.79
CA ILE A 62 -14.52 3.84 -9.02
C ILE A 62 -15.14 5.17 -9.46
N ASN A 63 -15.57 5.98 -8.51
CA ASN A 63 -16.08 7.31 -8.77
C ASN A 63 -14.94 8.25 -9.21
N LYS A 64 -15.10 8.85 -10.39
CA LYS A 64 -14.11 9.76 -10.99
C LYS A 64 -14.05 11.12 -10.31
N ARG A 65 -15.14 11.54 -9.67
CA ARG A 65 -15.31 12.86 -9.03
C ARG A 65 -16.01 12.67 -7.68
N PRO A 66 -15.33 12.01 -6.72
CA PRO A 66 -15.95 11.67 -5.45
C PRO A 66 -16.18 12.92 -4.59
N ASP A 67 -17.35 12.97 -3.96
CA ASP A 67 -17.70 13.98 -2.95
C ASP A 67 -17.26 13.48 -1.57
N ILE A 68 -15.96 13.50 -1.32
CA ILE A 68 -15.33 12.97 -0.11
C ILE A 68 -15.71 13.84 1.10
N LYS A 69 -16.36 13.24 2.12
CA LYS A 69 -16.91 13.97 3.27
C LYS A 69 -16.52 13.38 4.60
N VAL A 70 -16.37 14.26 5.59
CA VAL A 70 -16.34 13.87 7.00
C VAL A 70 -17.78 13.64 7.46
N VAL A 71 -18.14 12.39 7.75
CA VAL A 71 -19.50 11.99 8.17
C VAL A 71 -19.64 11.88 9.69
N ARG A 72 -18.51 11.83 10.41
CA ARG A 72 -18.45 11.98 11.87
C ARG A 72 -17.22 12.81 12.20
N ASP A 73 -17.40 13.82 13.04
CA ASP A 73 -16.33 14.74 13.41
C ASP A 73 -16.30 14.95 14.93
N ARG A 74 -15.16 14.63 15.53
CA ARG A 74 -14.81 14.87 16.94
C ARG A 74 -13.39 15.46 16.98
N PRO A 75 -12.99 16.12 18.09
CA PRO A 75 -11.64 16.69 18.20
C PRO A 75 -10.52 15.72 17.79
N GLY A 76 -10.36 14.61 18.50
CA GLY A 76 -9.33 13.59 18.21
C GLY A 76 -9.81 12.42 17.33
N ALA A 77 -10.99 12.48 16.71
CA ALA A 77 -11.49 11.36 15.92
C ALA A 77 -12.40 11.80 14.76
N ALA A 78 -12.33 11.12 13.61
CA ALA A 78 -13.29 11.32 12.52
C ALA A 78 -13.57 10.06 11.71
N VAL A 79 -14.67 10.08 10.96
CA VAL A 79 -14.94 9.10 9.90
C VAL A 79 -15.14 9.82 8.58
N VAL A 80 -14.41 9.40 7.56
CA VAL A 80 -14.48 9.89 6.18
C VAL A 80 -15.23 8.88 5.30
N ASP A 81 -16.22 9.35 4.55
CA ASP A 81 -16.81 8.61 3.44
C ASP A 81 -16.08 8.99 2.15
N GLY A 82 -15.46 7.99 1.51
CA GLY A 82 -14.67 8.16 0.30
C GLY A 82 -15.48 8.31 -0.98
N ASP A 83 -16.81 8.16 -0.93
CA ASP A 83 -17.71 8.22 -2.09
C ASP A 83 -17.24 7.35 -3.27
N ASN A 84 -16.74 6.15 -2.95
CA ASN A 84 -16.16 5.19 -3.88
C ASN A 84 -15.03 5.78 -4.77
N GLY A 85 -14.32 6.78 -4.29
CA GLY A 85 -13.21 7.42 -5.00
C GLY A 85 -11.98 6.53 -5.15
N LEU A 86 -10.97 7.05 -5.87
CA LEU A 86 -9.63 6.46 -5.90
C LEU A 86 -9.07 6.41 -4.48
N GLY A 87 -8.61 5.22 -4.05
CA GLY A 87 -8.10 5.02 -2.69
C GLY A 87 -6.93 5.94 -2.35
N GLN A 88 -6.13 6.31 -3.36
CA GLN A 88 -5.04 7.27 -3.27
C GLN A 88 -5.50 8.65 -2.80
N VAL A 89 -6.55 9.16 -3.43
CA VAL A 89 -7.13 10.48 -3.12
C VAL A 89 -7.80 10.45 -1.76
N VAL A 90 -8.62 9.43 -1.49
CA VAL A 90 -9.35 9.28 -0.23
C VAL A 90 -8.37 9.12 0.94
N GLY A 91 -7.37 8.24 0.79
CA GLY A 91 -6.34 8.00 1.79
C GLY A 91 -5.51 9.24 2.10
N HIS A 92 -5.09 9.98 1.06
CA HIS A 92 -4.32 11.21 1.23
C HIS A 92 -5.12 12.27 2.01
N ARG A 93 -6.38 12.51 1.63
CA ARG A 93 -7.25 13.48 2.33
C ARG A 93 -7.54 13.04 3.77
N ALA A 94 -7.78 11.76 4.01
CA ALA A 94 -8.03 11.23 5.35
C ALA A 94 -6.80 11.35 6.27
N MET A 95 -5.60 11.04 5.77
CA MET A 95 -4.38 11.19 6.55
C MET A 95 -4.04 12.67 6.79
N THR A 96 -4.28 13.54 5.82
CA THR A 96 -4.14 15.00 5.99
C THR A 96 -5.01 15.50 7.14
N LEU A 97 -6.31 15.14 7.16
CA LEU A 97 -7.23 15.46 8.25
C LEU A 97 -6.74 14.88 9.59
N CYS A 98 -6.20 13.66 9.59
CA CYS A 98 -5.67 13.02 10.78
C CYS A 98 -4.50 13.82 11.38
N LEU A 99 -3.57 14.28 10.53
CA LEU A 99 -2.43 15.10 10.95
C LEU A 99 -2.88 16.47 11.48
N GLU A 100 -3.83 17.11 10.81
CA GLU A 100 -4.40 18.39 11.26
C GLU A 100 -5.02 18.29 12.66
N LYS A 101 -5.78 17.22 12.92
CA LYS A 101 -6.38 16.95 14.22
C LYS A 101 -5.35 16.61 15.28
N ALA A 102 -4.36 15.78 14.94
CA ALA A 102 -3.28 15.43 15.87
C ALA A 102 -2.47 16.67 16.27
N ARG A 103 -2.24 17.61 15.35
CA ARG A 103 -1.58 18.89 15.66
C ARG A 103 -2.32 19.70 16.72
N GLN A 104 -3.65 19.61 16.74
CA GLN A 104 -4.50 20.37 17.67
C GLN A 104 -4.74 19.65 19.01
N HIS A 105 -4.67 18.32 19.02
CA HIS A 105 -5.15 17.50 20.14
C HIS A 105 -4.13 16.47 20.64
N GLY A 106 -2.92 16.47 20.10
CA GLY A 106 -1.84 15.54 20.42
C GLY A 106 -1.97 14.16 19.78
N VAL A 107 -3.20 13.66 19.62
CA VAL A 107 -3.50 12.37 18.97
C VAL A 107 -4.77 12.50 18.14
N ALA A 108 -4.78 11.86 16.97
CA ALA A 108 -5.98 11.71 16.19
C ALA A 108 -6.10 10.33 15.54
N VAL A 109 -7.34 9.91 15.33
CA VAL A 109 -7.71 8.70 14.60
C VAL A 109 -8.76 9.01 13.55
N VAL A 110 -8.54 8.61 12.30
CA VAL A 110 -9.51 8.76 11.21
C VAL A 110 -9.80 7.40 10.60
N GLY A 111 -11.06 6.99 10.68
CA GLY A 111 -11.57 5.83 9.93
C GLY A 111 -12.06 6.27 8.54
N VAL A 112 -11.87 5.41 7.55
CA VAL A 112 -12.35 5.64 6.18
C VAL A 112 -13.25 4.49 5.76
N LYS A 113 -14.39 4.81 5.14
CA LYS A 113 -15.27 3.83 4.49
C LYS A 113 -15.51 4.18 3.03
N ASN A 114 -16.07 3.23 2.28
CA ASN A 114 -16.45 3.43 0.87
C ASN A 114 -15.27 3.92 0.00
N SER A 115 -14.11 3.30 0.19
CA SER A 115 -12.88 3.59 -0.56
C SER A 115 -12.51 2.41 -1.48
N ASN A 116 -11.37 2.53 -2.16
CA ASN A 116 -10.77 1.50 -3.02
C ASN A 116 -9.32 1.21 -2.60
N HIS A 117 -8.66 0.29 -3.29
CA HIS A 117 -7.23 0.03 -3.09
C HIS A 117 -6.40 1.31 -3.22
N PHE A 118 -5.54 1.59 -2.22
CA PHE A 118 -4.85 2.87 -2.07
C PHE A 118 -3.33 2.82 -2.34
N GLY A 119 -2.78 1.71 -2.86
CA GLY A 119 -1.34 1.56 -3.04
C GLY A 119 -0.60 1.16 -1.76
N ILE A 120 0.54 1.80 -1.49
CA ILE A 120 1.41 1.47 -0.36
C ILE A 120 0.99 2.20 0.93
N GLY A 121 0.96 1.50 2.06
CA GLY A 121 0.62 2.09 3.35
C GLY A 121 1.69 3.09 3.82
N ALA A 122 2.96 2.80 3.50
CA ALA A 122 4.10 3.65 3.87
C ALA A 122 3.92 5.10 3.43
N TYR A 123 3.34 5.36 2.25
CA TYR A 123 3.18 6.73 1.75
C TYR A 123 2.41 7.59 2.76
N TYR A 124 1.24 7.10 3.19
CA TYR A 124 0.37 7.81 4.13
C TYR A 124 1.00 7.92 5.51
N ALA A 125 1.59 6.84 6.03
CA ALA A 125 2.29 6.89 7.31
C ALA A 125 3.42 7.93 7.29
N MET A 126 4.21 7.99 6.21
CA MET A 126 5.32 8.93 6.04
C MET A 126 4.88 10.39 5.88
N MET A 127 3.61 10.67 5.57
CA MET A 127 3.11 12.06 5.61
C MET A 127 3.30 12.68 7.00
N ALA A 128 3.24 11.87 8.06
CA ALA A 128 3.47 12.29 9.44
C ALA A 128 4.91 12.76 9.72
N LEU A 129 5.90 12.23 8.98
CA LEU A 129 7.31 12.56 9.21
C LEU A 129 7.61 14.04 8.95
N LYS A 130 6.92 14.65 7.98
CA LYS A 130 7.07 16.09 7.66
C LYS A 130 6.56 17.01 8.77
N GLU A 131 5.75 16.47 9.67
CA GLU A 131 5.11 17.17 10.78
C GLU A 131 5.73 16.80 12.14
N ASP A 132 6.84 16.04 12.13
CA ASP A 132 7.44 15.48 13.34
C ASP A 132 6.47 14.64 14.20
N MET A 133 5.54 13.96 13.51
CA MET A 133 4.56 13.07 14.09
C MET A 133 4.85 11.61 13.77
N ILE A 134 4.33 10.70 14.59
CA ILE A 134 4.26 9.27 14.27
C ILE A 134 2.97 9.02 13.50
N GLY A 135 3.08 8.37 12.33
CA GLY A 135 1.94 7.96 11.51
C GLY A 135 1.76 6.45 11.55
N MET A 136 0.52 5.98 11.72
CA MET A 136 0.16 4.57 11.64
C MET A 136 -1.05 4.42 10.72
N VAL A 137 -0.96 3.51 9.75
CA VAL A 137 -1.96 3.33 8.72
C VAL A 137 -2.24 1.84 8.51
N GLY A 138 -3.52 1.50 8.43
CA GLY A 138 -4.01 0.17 8.07
C GLY A 138 -5.03 0.24 6.96
N THR A 139 -5.17 -0.86 6.22
CA THR A 139 -6.33 -1.09 5.33
C THR A 139 -6.72 -2.54 5.40
N ASN A 140 -8.02 -2.84 5.22
CA ASN A 140 -8.42 -4.20 4.90
C ASN A 140 -8.35 -4.47 3.40
N THR A 141 -8.33 -5.74 3.00
CA THR A 141 -8.29 -6.15 1.60
C THR A 141 -9.26 -7.31 1.33
N SER A 142 -9.43 -7.68 0.07
CA SER A 142 -10.23 -8.85 -0.33
C SER A 142 -9.73 -10.12 0.34
N PRO A 143 -10.62 -11.05 0.72
CA PRO A 143 -10.27 -12.24 1.48
C PRO A 143 -9.26 -13.13 0.72
N LEU A 144 -8.11 -13.37 1.34
CA LEU A 144 -7.03 -14.21 0.82
C LEU A 144 -6.43 -15.14 1.88
N MET A 145 -6.73 -14.89 3.16
CA MET A 145 -6.22 -15.63 4.31
C MET A 145 -7.35 -16.27 5.10
N ALA A 146 -7.09 -17.46 5.61
CA ALA A 146 -7.97 -18.12 6.55
C ALA A 146 -7.66 -17.66 7.99
N PRO A 147 -8.67 -17.58 8.87
CA PRO A 147 -8.43 -17.54 10.31
C PRO A 147 -7.55 -18.72 10.72
N PHE A 148 -6.72 -18.55 11.75
CA PHE A 148 -5.86 -19.64 12.21
C PHE A 148 -6.72 -20.87 12.60
N GLY A 149 -6.39 -22.03 12.02
CA GLY A 149 -7.16 -23.28 12.16
C GLY A 149 -8.34 -23.45 11.19
N GLY A 150 -8.67 -22.41 10.41
CA GLY A 150 -9.65 -22.49 9.32
C GLY A 150 -8.99 -22.77 7.96
N LYS A 151 -9.83 -22.99 6.94
CA LYS A 151 -9.38 -23.15 5.54
C LYS A 151 -10.00 -22.17 4.55
N GLN A 152 -11.16 -21.60 4.90
CA GLN A 152 -11.86 -20.64 4.05
C GLN A 152 -11.18 -19.26 4.13
N PRO A 153 -10.92 -18.61 2.99
CA PRO A 153 -10.41 -17.24 3.00
C PRO A 153 -11.50 -16.30 3.54
N LEU A 154 -11.22 -15.63 4.65
CA LEU A 154 -12.13 -14.68 5.29
C LEU A 154 -11.47 -13.33 5.58
N LEU A 155 -10.15 -13.27 5.69
CA LEU A 155 -9.41 -12.04 5.95
C LEU A 155 -8.53 -11.69 4.75
N GLY A 156 -8.37 -10.40 4.49
CA GLY A 156 -7.36 -9.93 3.55
C GLY A 156 -5.94 -10.10 4.10
N THR A 157 -4.96 -9.72 3.28
CA THR A 157 -3.55 -9.57 3.72
C THR A 157 -3.34 -8.38 4.67
N ASN A 158 -4.41 -7.61 4.93
CA ASN A 158 -4.57 -6.48 5.85
C ASN A 158 -3.23 -5.89 6.32
N PRO A 159 -2.62 -4.99 5.53
CA PRO A 159 -1.31 -4.44 5.85
C PRO A 159 -1.37 -3.39 6.97
N LEU A 160 -0.21 -3.23 7.62
CA LEU A 160 0.08 -2.21 8.61
C LEU A 160 1.34 -1.46 8.21
N ALA A 161 1.24 -0.13 8.15
CA ALA A 161 2.36 0.76 7.98
C ALA A 161 2.52 1.69 9.17
N ILE A 162 3.75 1.93 9.61
CA ILE A 162 4.09 2.84 10.71
C ILE A 162 5.33 3.63 10.32
N ALA A 163 5.30 4.95 10.45
CA ALA A 163 6.44 5.82 10.23
C ALA A 163 6.74 6.62 11.50
N ILE A 164 8.00 6.58 11.95
CA ILE A 164 8.46 7.18 13.21
C ILE A 164 9.65 8.10 12.90
N PRO A 165 9.60 9.40 13.27
CA PRO A 165 10.69 10.33 12.98
C PRO A 165 11.95 10.01 13.80
N ALA A 166 13.10 10.38 13.24
CA ALA A 166 14.41 10.30 13.89
C ALA A 166 15.12 11.67 13.81
N GLY A 167 16.29 11.78 14.40
CA GLY A 167 17.11 12.99 14.36
C GLY A 167 18.02 13.00 13.14
N SER A 168 19.28 12.66 13.38
CA SER A 168 20.33 12.51 12.36
C SER A 168 20.23 11.20 11.58
N GLN A 169 19.56 10.18 12.14
CA GLN A 169 19.37 8.89 11.48
C GLN A 169 18.15 8.94 10.55
N ARG A 170 18.07 7.96 9.64
CA ARG A 170 16.86 7.75 8.83
C ARG A 170 15.68 7.38 9.75
N PRO A 171 14.45 7.84 9.45
CA PRO A 171 13.27 7.45 10.20
C PRO A 171 12.99 5.95 10.02
N VAL A 172 12.33 5.36 11.02
CA VAL A 172 11.88 3.96 10.94
C VAL A 172 10.54 3.91 10.23
N VAL A 173 10.45 3.16 9.13
CA VAL A 173 9.22 3.01 8.34
C VAL A 173 8.93 1.54 8.11
N LEU A 174 8.00 1.01 8.90
CA LEU A 174 7.45 -0.33 8.68
C LEU A 174 6.33 -0.25 7.64
N ASP A 175 6.31 -1.15 6.67
CA ASP A 175 5.18 -1.37 5.77
C ASP A 175 5.12 -2.85 5.40
N MET A 176 4.11 -3.54 5.92
CA MET A 176 4.05 -4.99 5.85
C MET A 176 2.61 -5.51 5.75
N ALA A 177 2.42 -6.54 4.93
CA ALA A 177 1.24 -7.38 4.98
C ALA A 177 1.25 -8.28 6.23
N THR A 178 0.08 -8.71 6.68
CA THR A 178 -0.05 -9.70 7.77
C THR A 178 0.00 -11.15 7.29
N SER A 179 0.02 -11.37 5.98
CA SER A 179 0.34 -12.65 5.35
C SER A 179 1.82 -12.96 5.42
N LEU A 180 2.18 -14.24 5.59
CA LEU A 180 3.58 -14.67 5.57
C LEU A 180 4.27 -14.35 4.24
N VAL A 181 3.52 -14.44 3.13
CA VAL A 181 4.01 -14.18 1.79
C VAL A 181 2.93 -13.51 0.93
N PRO A 182 3.27 -12.56 0.05
CA PRO A 182 2.32 -12.05 -0.93
C PRO A 182 1.96 -13.13 -1.96
N ARG A 183 0.69 -13.16 -2.40
CA ARG A 183 0.19 -14.07 -3.45
C ARG A 183 1.07 -14.08 -4.71
N GLY A 184 1.55 -12.91 -5.14
CA GLY A 184 2.38 -12.79 -6.33
C GLY A 184 3.68 -13.60 -6.31
N LYS A 185 4.27 -13.88 -5.13
CA LYS A 185 5.45 -14.77 -5.03
C LYS A 185 5.09 -16.22 -5.35
N ILE A 186 3.88 -16.66 -5.00
CA ILE A 186 3.37 -18.00 -5.36
C ILE A 186 3.09 -18.06 -6.87
N GLU A 187 2.52 -17.00 -7.46
CA GLU A 187 2.31 -16.91 -8.91
C GLU A 187 3.63 -16.97 -9.69
N ILE A 188 4.70 -16.36 -9.17
CA ILE A 188 6.04 -16.46 -9.77
C ILE A 188 6.58 -17.89 -9.67
N ALA A 189 6.46 -18.53 -8.49
CA ALA A 189 6.90 -19.92 -8.31
C ALA A 189 6.16 -20.88 -9.25
N ALA A 190 4.84 -20.71 -9.43
CA ALA A 190 4.03 -21.45 -10.39
C ALA A 190 4.57 -21.33 -11.83
N ARG A 191 4.81 -20.09 -12.29
CA ARG A 191 5.35 -19.84 -13.64
C ARG A 191 6.73 -20.45 -13.87
N LYS A 192 7.53 -20.59 -12.81
CA LYS A 192 8.85 -21.21 -12.87
C LYS A 192 8.83 -22.73 -12.66
N GLY A 193 7.69 -23.32 -12.27
CA GLY A 193 7.61 -24.72 -11.86
C GLY A 193 8.40 -25.01 -10.58
N GLU A 194 8.61 -24.01 -9.73
CA GLU A 194 9.36 -24.13 -8.48
C GLU A 194 8.43 -24.40 -7.30
N LYS A 195 8.86 -25.26 -6.36
CA LYS A 195 8.13 -25.50 -5.11
C LYS A 195 8.16 -24.28 -4.20
N ILE A 196 7.09 -24.09 -3.43
CA ILE A 196 7.04 -23.07 -2.36
C ILE A 196 7.40 -23.69 -1.00
N PRO A 197 7.92 -22.90 -0.05
CA PRO A 197 8.12 -23.34 1.32
C PRO A 197 6.82 -23.79 1.99
N VAL A 198 6.89 -24.83 2.83
CA VAL A 198 5.77 -25.25 3.69
C VAL A 198 5.37 -24.08 4.59
N GLY A 199 4.06 -23.88 4.76
CA GLY A 199 3.50 -22.84 5.62
C GLY A 199 3.21 -21.52 4.92
N TRP A 200 3.53 -21.38 3.63
CA TRP A 200 3.10 -20.23 2.83
C TRP A 200 1.59 -20.24 2.54
N ALA A 201 1.04 -21.42 2.27
CA ALA A 201 -0.35 -21.62 1.91
C ALA A 201 -0.84 -23.03 2.27
N ILE A 202 -2.16 -23.18 2.26
CA ILE A 202 -2.89 -24.46 2.31
C ILE A 202 -3.63 -24.66 0.99
N ASP A 203 -3.86 -25.91 0.61
CA ASP A 203 -4.69 -26.27 -0.55
C ASP A 203 -6.19 -26.04 -0.29
N LYS A 204 -7.03 -26.35 -1.28
CA LYS A 204 -8.50 -26.24 -1.19
C LYS A 204 -9.13 -27.08 -0.04
N ASP A 205 -8.45 -28.14 0.39
CA ASP A 205 -8.93 -29.04 1.44
C ASP A 205 -8.44 -28.60 2.83
N GLY A 206 -7.51 -27.64 2.89
CA GLY A 206 -6.92 -27.10 4.10
C GLY A 206 -5.60 -27.78 4.51
N ARG A 207 -4.98 -28.56 3.63
CA ARG A 207 -3.70 -29.24 3.90
C ARG A 207 -2.54 -28.33 3.52
N PRO A 208 -1.44 -28.28 4.31
CA PRO A 208 -0.22 -27.58 3.89
C PRO A 208 0.27 -28.06 2.53
N THR A 209 0.67 -27.14 1.66
CA THR A 209 1.15 -27.49 0.31
C THR A 209 2.46 -26.79 -0.03
N GLN A 210 3.27 -27.46 -0.84
CA GLN A 210 4.46 -26.90 -1.50
C GLN A 210 4.25 -26.70 -3.00
N GLU A 211 3.12 -27.14 -3.53
CA GLU A 211 2.79 -27.05 -4.95
C GLU A 211 2.09 -25.71 -5.20
N PRO A 212 2.71 -24.79 -5.98
CA PRO A 212 2.19 -23.43 -6.13
C PRO A 212 0.82 -23.40 -6.81
N GLU A 213 0.53 -24.32 -7.73
CA GLU A 213 -0.79 -24.43 -8.39
C GLU A 213 -1.91 -24.78 -7.39
N GLU A 214 -1.64 -25.68 -6.44
CA GLU A 214 -2.60 -26.02 -5.39
C GLU A 214 -2.72 -24.90 -4.35
N ALA A 215 -1.62 -24.19 -4.07
CA ALA A 215 -1.64 -23.00 -3.22
C ALA A 215 -2.48 -21.86 -3.83
N LEU A 216 -2.43 -21.66 -5.15
CA LEU A 216 -3.20 -20.61 -5.84
C LEU A 216 -4.71 -20.88 -5.83
N LYS A 217 -5.12 -22.15 -5.75
CA LYS A 217 -6.52 -22.60 -5.58
C LYS A 217 -6.97 -22.63 -4.12
N GLY A 218 -6.01 -22.62 -3.19
CA GLY A 218 -6.26 -22.62 -1.76
C GLY A 218 -6.11 -21.23 -1.14
N THR A 219 -5.55 -21.19 0.07
CA THR A 219 -5.58 -20.00 0.94
C THR A 219 -4.19 -19.68 1.49
N LEU A 220 -3.85 -18.39 1.56
CA LEU A 220 -2.61 -17.93 2.19
C LEU A 220 -2.68 -18.05 3.71
N LEU A 221 -1.52 -18.22 4.34
CA LEU A 221 -1.43 -18.27 5.79
C LEU A 221 -0.89 -16.94 6.40
N PRO A 222 -1.43 -16.53 7.56
CA PRO A 222 -0.90 -15.39 8.31
C PRO A 222 0.53 -15.64 8.81
N MET A 223 1.33 -14.59 8.88
CA MET A 223 2.68 -14.66 9.45
C MET A 223 2.63 -15.04 10.93
N GLY A 224 3.59 -15.83 11.43
CA GLY A 224 3.63 -16.18 12.85
C GLY A 224 2.38 -16.91 13.36
N GLY A 225 1.61 -17.55 12.48
CA GLY A 225 0.43 -18.35 12.81
C GLY A 225 -0.67 -17.53 13.52
N PRO A 226 -1.09 -17.90 14.75
CA PRO A 226 -2.15 -17.19 15.46
C PRO A 226 -1.87 -15.69 15.67
N LYS A 227 -0.61 -15.28 15.75
CA LYS A 227 -0.22 -13.88 15.99
C LYS A 227 -0.53 -12.99 14.79
N GLY A 228 -0.12 -13.39 13.58
CA GLY A 228 -0.45 -12.64 12.35
C GLY A 228 -1.94 -12.70 12.04
N TYR A 229 -2.61 -13.81 12.37
CA TYR A 229 -4.08 -13.89 12.31
C TYR A 229 -4.72 -12.81 13.21
N GLY A 230 -4.30 -12.73 14.47
CA GLY A 230 -4.80 -11.73 15.42
C GLY A 230 -4.57 -10.30 14.92
N LEU A 231 -3.40 -10.02 14.37
CA LEU A 231 -3.10 -8.72 13.79
C LEU A 231 -3.98 -8.40 12.56
N ALA A 232 -4.16 -9.36 11.66
CA ALA A 232 -5.02 -9.21 10.49
C ALA A 232 -6.48 -8.92 10.87
N LEU A 233 -6.98 -9.64 11.88
CA LEU A 233 -8.35 -9.46 12.40
C LEU A 233 -8.54 -8.09 13.03
N VAL A 234 -7.60 -7.63 13.87
CA VAL A 234 -7.68 -6.29 14.49
C VAL A 234 -7.68 -5.21 13.41
N LEU A 235 -6.82 -5.33 12.39
CA LEU A 235 -6.82 -4.38 11.27
C LEU A 235 -8.13 -4.42 10.48
N ASP A 236 -8.73 -5.61 10.30
CA ASP A 236 -10.04 -5.74 9.64
C ASP A 236 -11.14 -5.00 10.41
N ILE A 237 -11.13 -5.12 11.74
CA ILE A 237 -12.06 -4.43 12.64
C ILE A 237 -11.85 -2.91 12.58
N LEU A 238 -10.60 -2.44 12.69
CA LEU A 238 -10.28 -1.01 12.67
C LEU A 238 -10.60 -0.37 11.31
N CYS A 239 -10.36 -1.09 10.22
CA CYS A 239 -10.55 -0.57 8.87
C CYS A 239 -12.01 -0.68 8.42
N GLY A 240 -12.66 -1.82 8.65
CA GLY A 240 -14.02 -2.10 8.18
C GLY A 240 -15.08 -1.82 9.23
N VAL A 241 -15.06 -2.55 10.34
CA VAL A 241 -16.13 -2.51 11.35
C VAL A 241 -16.25 -1.14 12.02
N LEU A 242 -15.12 -0.54 12.42
CA LEU A 242 -15.09 0.76 13.09
C LEU A 242 -15.54 1.90 12.17
N SER A 243 -15.09 1.89 10.90
CA SER A 243 -15.41 2.96 9.94
C SER A 243 -16.79 2.80 9.31
N GLY A 244 -17.35 1.59 9.31
CA GLY A 244 -18.56 1.21 8.57
C GLY A 244 -18.31 0.84 7.10
N ALA A 245 -17.08 0.47 6.73
CA ALA A 245 -16.77 -0.12 5.42
C ALA A 245 -17.10 -1.63 5.38
N ALA A 246 -16.87 -2.27 4.24
CA ALA A 246 -16.93 -3.73 4.18
C ALA A 246 -15.79 -4.35 5.02
N PHE A 247 -16.00 -5.57 5.49
CA PHE A 247 -15.05 -6.32 6.32
C PHE A 247 -15.10 -7.80 5.98
N GLY A 248 -14.05 -8.53 6.34
CA GLY A 248 -13.93 -9.96 6.13
C GLY A 248 -14.22 -10.40 4.70
N ALA A 249 -15.15 -11.34 4.53
CA ALA A 249 -15.53 -11.88 3.22
C ALA A 249 -16.32 -10.90 2.34
N HIS A 250 -16.71 -9.73 2.85
CA HIS A 250 -17.54 -8.76 2.14
C HIS A 250 -16.73 -7.70 1.39
N THR A 251 -15.42 -7.65 1.56
CA THR A 251 -14.53 -6.73 0.83
C THR A 251 -14.38 -7.17 -0.63
N GLY A 252 -14.57 -6.24 -1.56
CA GLY A 252 -14.52 -6.55 -2.99
C GLY A 252 -13.09 -6.70 -3.53
N SER A 253 -12.88 -7.70 -4.37
CA SER A 253 -11.58 -7.95 -5.02
C SER A 253 -11.25 -6.90 -6.09
N LEU A 254 -10.04 -6.32 -6.01
CA LEU A 254 -9.56 -5.35 -7.01
C LEU A 254 -9.57 -5.94 -8.43
N PHE A 255 -9.16 -7.21 -8.54
CA PHE A 255 -9.03 -7.93 -9.81
C PHE A 255 -10.22 -8.84 -10.13
N GLY A 256 -10.85 -9.43 -9.11
CA GLY A 256 -11.87 -10.46 -9.27
C GLY A 256 -13.29 -9.92 -9.42
N ASP A 257 -13.63 -8.85 -8.70
CA ASP A 257 -15.00 -8.34 -8.63
C ASP A 257 -15.12 -7.11 -9.54
N LEU A 258 -15.58 -7.34 -10.78
CA LEU A 258 -15.72 -6.31 -11.82
C LEU A 258 -17.17 -5.94 -12.13
N ASP A 259 -18.08 -6.30 -11.24
CA ASP A 259 -19.52 -6.04 -11.27
C ASP A 259 -19.99 -5.14 -10.12
N ARG A 260 -19.12 -4.91 -9.11
CA ARG A 260 -19.41 -4.07 -7.94
C ARG A 260 -18.19 -3.27 -7.44
N PRO A 261 -18.42 -2.17 -6.69
CA PRO A 261 -17.37 -1.46 -5.94
C PRO A 261 -16.64 -2.33 -4.92
N GLN A 262 -15.43 -1.94 -4.51
CA GLN A 262 -14.68 -2.72 -3.51
C GLN A 262 -15.16 -2.48 -2.07
N ASN A 263 -15.57 -1.25 -1.75
CA ASN A 263 -15.93 -0.79 -0.40
C ASN A 263 -14.84 -1.11 0.65
N ILE A 264 -13.60 -0.74 0.33
CA ILE A 264 -12.45 -0.91 1.23
C ILE A 264 -12.52 0.12 2.36
N GLY A 265 -12.10 -0.29 3.55
CA GLY A 265 -11.90 0.57 4.69
C GLY A 265 -10.44 0.85 4.98
N HIS A 266 -10.16 2.03 5.54
CA HIS A 266 -8.82 2.40 5.99
C HIS A 266 -8.85 2.92 7.43
N PHE A 267 -7.74 2.78 8.12
CA PHE A 267 -7.51 3.30 9.45
C PHE A 267 -6.26 4.18 9.42
N MET A 268 -6.38 5.40 9.90
CA MET A 268 -5.30 6.37 10.01
C MET A 268 -5.15 6.81 11.46
N LEU A 269 -3.93 6.87 11.96
CA LEU A 269 -3.61 7.38 13.29
C LEU A 269 -2.36 8.25 13.21
N ALA A 270 -2.41 9.39 13.91
CA ALA A 270 -1.28 10.29 14.05
C ALA A 270 -1.05 10.63 15.54
N LEU A 271 0.22 10.62 15.96
CA LEU A 271 0.66 11.02 17.29
C LEU A 271 1.64 12.19 17.15
N ASP A 272 1.29 13.34 17.71
CA ASP A 272 2.23 14.46 17.84
C ASP A 272 3.24 14.14 18.94
N VAL A 273 4.51 14.01 18.56
CA VAL A 273 5.60 13.68 19.50
C VAL A 273 5.71 14.72 20.62
N ASN A 274 5.52 16.01 20.30
CA ASN A 274 5.65 17.10 21.28
C ASN A 274 4.60 17.02 22.40
N SER A 275 3.48 16.36 22.15
CA SER A 275 2.44 16.15 23.16
C SER A 275 2.85 15.12 24.24
N PHE A 276 3.91 14.34 24.02
CA PHE A 276 4.40 13.33 24.96
C PHE A 276 5.73 13.70 25.61
N ARG A 277 6.65 14.28 24.84
CA ARG A 277 7.97 14.71 25.33
C ARG A 277 8.62 15.72 24.39
N PRO A 278 9.66 16.48 24.82
CA PRO A 278 10.36 17.40 23.94
C PRO A 278 10.91 16.70 22.68
N LEU A 279 10.62 17.25 21.51
CA LEU A 279 10.96 16.63 20.21
C LEU A 279 12.44 16.30 20.04
N ASN A 280 13.34 17.20 20.44
CA ASN A 280 14.78 16.96 20.31
C ASN A 280 15.24 15.79 21.16
N GLU A 281 14.69 15.61 22.36
CA GLU A 281 15.02 14.45 23.19
C GLU A 281 14.48 13.16 22.60
N PHE A 282 13.26 13.19 22.03
CA PHE A 282 12.69 12.05 21.33
C PHE A 282 13.60 11.63 20.16
N LYS A 283 13.96 12.58 19.29
CA LYS A 283 14.82 12.34 18.12
C LYS A 283 16.20 11.81 18.51
N ASN A 284 16.84 12.38 19.54
CA ASN A 284 18.13 11.90 20.05
C ASN A 284 18.02 10.48 20.64
N THR A 285 16.91 10.17 21.33
CA THR A 285 16.64 8.82 21.85
C THR A 285 16.43 7.82 20.71
N MET A 286 15.70 8.23 19.66
CA MET A 286 15.49 7.41 18.46
C MET A 286 16.80 7.14 17.73
N ASP A 287 17.65 8.16 17.55
CA ASP A 287 18.98 7.98 16.97
C ASP A 287 19.81 6.98 17.77
N SER A 288 19.79 7.10 19.11
CA SER A 288 20.50 6.18 20.01
C SER A 288 19.99 4.74 19.88
N LEU A 289 18.68 4.54 19.78
CA LEU A 289 18.07 3.23 19.54
C LEU A 289 18.51 2.64 18.19
N ILE A 290 18.44 3.44 17.11
CA ILE A 290 18.82 3.01 15.76
C ILE A 290 20.30 2.61 15.73
N LEU A 291 21.19 3.44 16.29
CA LEU A 291 22.62 3.16 16.36
C LEU A 291 22.90 1.91 17.19
N SER A 292 22.21 1.72 18.32
CA SER A 292 22.35 0.52 19.16
C SER A 292 21.94 -0.76 18.42
N ILE A 293 20.90 -0.70 17.59
CA ILE A 293 20.50 -1.84 16.75
C ILE A 293 21.56 -2.08 15.68
N LYS A 294 21.99 -1.04 14.97
CA LYS A 294 22.99 -1.14 13.89
C LYS A 294 24.39 -1.56 14.37
N SER A 295 24.71 -1.37 15.65
CA SER A 295 25.97 -1.83 16.25
C SER A 295 25.96 -3.30 16.67
N SER A 296 24.82 -3.99 16.60
CA SER A 296 24.75 -5.43 16.89
C SER A 296 25.46 -6.22 15.79
N GLU A 297 26.19 -7.28 16.17
CA GLU A 297 26.87 -8.13 15.20
C GLU A 297 25.86 -8.86 14.30
N PRO A 298 26.06 -8.87 12.97
CA PRO A 298 25.24 -9.68 12.07
C PRO A 298 25.32 -11.17 12.43
N ALA A 299 24.18 -11.85 12.41
CA ALA A 299 24.14 -13.30 12.52
C ALA A 299 24.80 -13.98 11.31
N GLU A 300 25.15 -15.26 11.45
CA GLU A 300 25.72 -16.06 10.34
C GLU A 300 24.84 -15.97 9.09
N GLY A 301 25.48 -15.70 7.94
CA GLY A 301 24.80 -15.52 6.64
C GLY A 301 24.28 -14.11 6.37
N PHE A 302 24.36 -13.18 7.32
CA PHE A 302 23.97 -11.78 7.14
C PHE A 302 25.20 -10.88 7.07
N LYS A 303 25.18 -9.91 6.14
CA LYS A 303 26.27 -8.93 5.98
C LYS A 303 26.06 -7.66 6.80
N GLU A 304 24.81 -7.27 6.99
CA GLU A 304 24.41 -6.06 7.71
C GLU A 304 23.00 -6.23 8.27
N LEU A 305 22.67 -5.40 9.27
CA LEU A 305 21.32 -5.29 9.83
C LEU A 305 20.61 -4.14 9.13
N PHE A 306 19.32 -4.29 8.86
CA PHE A 306 18.48 -3.21 8.34
C PHE A 306 17.41 -2.83 9.36
N LEU A 307 17.16 -1.53 9.52
CA LEU A 307 15.94 -1.06 10.15
C LEU A 307 14.79 -1.09 9.13
N PRO A 308 13.53 -1.25 9.58
CA PRO A 308 12.37 -1.11 8.69
C PRO A 308 12.42 0.22 7.91
N GLY A 309 12.33 0.12 6.58
CA GLY A 309 12.36 1.25 5.67
C GLY A 309 13.75 1.57 5.09
N GLU A 310 14.84 1.07 5.69
CA GLU A 310 16.21 1.39 5.25
C GLU A 310 16.48 0.91 3.82
N ILE A 311 15.98 -0.30 3.48
CA ILE A 311 16.08 -0.87 2.14
C ILE A 311 15.34 0.01 1.13
N GLU A 312 14.11 0.42 1.47
CA GLU A 312 13.27 1.27 0.62
C GLU A 312 13.86 2.68 0.47
N TYR A 313 14.47 3.24 1.52
CA TYR A 313 15.17 4.54 1.45
C TYR A 313 16.34 4.48 0.48
N THR A 314 17.22 3.47 0.62
CA THR A 314 18.35 3.29 -0.29
C THR A 314 17.88 3.13 -1.74
N LYS A 315 16.85 2.32 -1.99
CA LYS A 315 16.26 2.18 -3.33
C LYS A 315 15.66 3.48 -3.87
N THR A 316 15.02 4.27 -3.01
CA THR A 316 14.43 5.56 -3.39
C THR A 316 15.51 6.52 -3.85
N GLU A 317 16.61 6.66 -3.10
CA GLU A 317 17.75 7.50 -3.46
C GLU A 317 18.40 7.03 -4.77
N GLU A 318 18.63 5.71 -4.90
CA GLU A 318 19.19 5.13 -6.11
C GLU A 318 18.31 5.35 -7.33
N ARG A 319 17.00 5.07 -7.24
CA ARG A 319 16.06 5.21 -8.36
C ARG A 319 15.72 6.66 -8.68
N ALA A 320 15.81 7.57 -7.71
CA ALA A 320 15.67 9.00 -7.96
C ALA A 320 16.83 9.54 -8.80
N GLN A 321 18.06 9.07 -8.56
CA GLN A 321 19.25 9.50 -9.29
C GLN A 321 19.43 8.77 -10.62
N LYS A 322 19.24 7.45 -10.60
CA LYS A 322 19.55 6.56 -11.71
C LYS A 322 18.35 6.25 -12.59
N GLY A 323 17.12 6.54 -12.19
CA GLY A 323 15.91 6.10 -12.88
C GLY A 323 15.41 4.73 -12.41
N ILE A 324 14.26 4.33 -12.95
CA ILE A 324 13.52 3.11 -12.65
C ILE A 324 13.57 2.18 -13.86
N ASP A 325 14.02 0.95 -13.65
CA ASP A 325 13.94 -0.11 -14.65
C ASP A 325 12.56 -0.79 -14.58
N LEU A 326 11.71 -0.53 -15.57
CA LEU A 326 10.41 -1.18 -15.65
C LEU A 326 10.55 -2.61 -16.18
N ASN A 327 9.81 -3.52 -15.52
CA ASN A 327 9.62 -4.87 -16.04
C ASN A 327 9.07 -4.80 -17.48
N PRO A 328 9.61 -5.56 -18.44
CA PRO A 328 9.18 -5.50 -19.84
C PRO A 328 7.68 -5.73 -20.05
N VAL A 329 7.07 -6.61 -19.26
CA VAL A 329 5.62 -6.88 -19.31
C VAL A 329 4.83 -5.67 -18.82
N VAL A 330 5.29 -5.01 -17.76
CA VAL A 330 4.66 -3.78 -17.25
C VAL A 330 4.77 -2.68 -18.30
N ALA A 331 5.96 -2.45 -18.86
CA ALA A 331 6.17 -1.43 -19.88
C ALA A 331 5.28 -1.65 -21.12
N GLN A 332 5.15 -2.90 -21.58
CA GLN A 332 4.27 -3.25 -22.69
C GLN A 332 2.78 -3.03 -22.34
N ASN A 333 2.36 -3.37 -21.11
CA ASN A 333 0.99 -3.12 -20.67
C ASN A 333 0.67 -1.61 -20.61
N LEU A 334 1.63 -0.77 -20.20
CA LEU A 334 1.45 0.68 -20.19
C LEU A 334 1.38 1.25 -21.61
N LEU A 335 2.17 0.73 -22.56
CA LEU A 335 2.08 1.12 -23.97
C LEU A 335 0.72 0.75 -24.57
N ASN A 336 0.24 -0.47 -24.32
CA ASN A 336 -1.07 -0.92 -24.79
C ASN A 336 -2.18 -0.04 -24.19
N LEU A 337 -2.10 0.24 -22.89
CA LEU A 337 -3.03 1.14 -22.21
C LEU A 337 -3.04 2.55 -22.83
N ALA A 338 -1.87 3.10 -23.16
CA ALA A 338 -1.76 4.42 -23.77
C ALA A 338 -2.40 4.46 -25.16
N ARG A 339 -2.21 3.41 -25.97
CA ARG A 339 -2.88 3.24 -27.27
C ARG A 339 -4.40 3.14 -27.12
N ASP A 340 -4.88 2.33 -26.19
CA ASP A 340 -6.32 2.14 -25.91
C ASP A 340 -7.02 3.42 -25.42
N LEU A 341 -6.24 4.37 -24.90
CA LEU A 341 -6.71 5.70 -24.47
C LEU A 341 -6.48 6.78 -25.53
N GLY A 342 -5.83 6.45 -26.66
CA GLY A 342 -5.50 7.43 -27.71
C GLY A 342 -4.44 8.45 -27.28
N LEU A 343 -3.63 8.16 -26.27
CA LEU A 343 -2.57 9.05 -25.77
C LEU A 343 -1.32 9.03 -26.64
N VAL A 344 -1.15 7.97 -27.44
CA VAL A 344 -0.03 7.77 -28.37
C VAL A 344 -0.53 7.12 -29.66
N GLY A 345 0.20 7.34 -30.76
CA GLY A 345 -0.10 6.71 -32.05
C GLY A 345 0.24 5.20 -32.10
N GLY A 346 -0.24 4.51 -33.13
CA GLY A 346 0.01 3.07 -33.31
C GLY A 346 1.50 2.70 -33.42
N GLU A 347 2.32 3.60 -33.96
CA GLU A 347 3.76 3.43 -34.14
C GLU A 347 4.58 3.62 -32.85
N ALA A 348 3.97 4.13 -31.77
CA ALA A 348 4.67 4.37 -30.52
C ALA A 348 5.27 3.07 -29.95
N THR A 349 6.51 3.14 -29.52
CA THR A 349 7.21 2.05 -28.83
C THR A 349 7.29 2.33 -27.34
N VAL A 350 7.75 1.34 -26.58
CA VAL A 350 8.02 1.48 -25.14
C VAL A 350 9.05 2.60 -24.88
N ASP A 351 10.05 2.74 -25.75
CA ASP A 351 11.10 3.76 -25.60
C ASP A 351 10.58 5.18 -25.84
N THR A 352 9.59 5.33 -26.73
CA THR A 352 8.97 6.64 -27.02
C THR A 352 7.81 6.98 -26.10
N LEU A 353 7.33 6.04 -25.28
CA LEU A 353 6.12 6.21 -24.45
C LEU A 353 6.28 7.32 -23.39
N PHE A 354 7.51 7.47 -22.89
CA PHE A 354 7.85 8.35 -21.77
C PHE A 354 8.66 9.59 -22.20
N ALA A 355 8.81 9.80 -23.51
CA ALA A 355 9.41 10.99 -24.10
C ALA A 355 8.41 12.16 -24.07
#